data_AF-A0A133PV39-F1
#
_entry.id   AF-A0A133PV39-F1
#
_cell.length_a   1.000
_cell.length_b   1.000
_cell.length_c   1.000
_cell.angle_alpha   90.00
_cell.angle_beta   90.00
_cell.angle_gamma   90.00
#
_symmetry.space_group_name_H-M   'P 1'
#
loop_
_entity.id
_entity.type
_entity.pdbx_description
1 polymer ?
#
loop_
_entity_poly.entity_id
_entity_poly.type
_entity_poly.pdbx_seq_one_letter_code
_entity_poly.pdbx_strand_id
1 'polypeptide(L)'
;GFSIMVKTESTSKDLFDCLVNRFFVKGQESIYYTYNNGKLAADPKLACENFVNALERIPKVVESHEKEMAKVVANKEVYTNIANSSWKKEDELRSLKSEAAELDRKIALTLAPPEEKKEDVQQVGIEEDLQPPITAYERQTKLSSTTSTSTIPDNPLSAQNENQQNIIDQKDMTSNTIVAKPKWRM
;
A
#
# COMPACT_ATOMS: atom_id res chain seq x y z
N GLY A 1 20.63 -28.96 -16.74
CA GLY A 1 21.35 -29.32 -15.50
C GLY A 1 21.15 -28.23 -14.46
N PHE A 2 21.43 -28.49 -13.19
CA PHE A 2 21.37 -27.49 -12.13
C PHE A 2 22.74 -26.81 -11.95
N SER A 3 22.75 -25.51 -11.68
CA SER A 3 23.98 -24.75 -11.39
C SER A 3 24.18 -24.65 -9.89
N ILE A 4 25.44 -24.78 -9.43
CA ILE A 4 25.78 -24.59 -8.01
C ILE A 4 26.20 -23.14 -7.80
N MET A 5 25.63 -22.51 -6.78
CA MET A 5 25.90 -21.14 -6.37
C MET A 5 26.55 -21.17 -4.98
N VAL A 6 27.47 -20.24 -4.74
CA VAL A 6 28.14 -20.07 -3.45
C VAL A 6 27.92 -18.64 -2.97
N LYS A 7 27.46 -18.49 -1.74
CA LYS A 7 27.36 -17.20 -1.05
C LYS A 7 28.29 -17.23 0.16
N THR A 8 29.21 -16.27 0.24
CA THR A 8 30.04 -16.10 1.42
C THR A 8 29.32 -15.20 2.42
N GLU A 9 29.18 -15.67 3.65
CA GLU A 9 28.55 -14.92 4.75
C GLU A 9 29.56 -14.73 5.88
N SER A 10 29.65 -13.51 6.42
CA SER A 10 30.40 -13.25 7.63
C SER A 10 29.60 -13.71 8.84
N THR A 11 30.18 -14.58 9.67
CA THR A 11 29.63 -15.00 10.96
C THR A 11 30.63 -14.65 12.04
N SER A 12 30.19 -13.95 13.08
CA SER A 12 31.01 -13.77 14.27
C SER A 12 30.74 -14.93 15.23
N LYS A 13 31.79 -15.68 15.57
CA LYS A 13 31.72 -16.70 16.63
C LYS A 13 33.02 -16.65 17.42
N ASP A 14 32.90 -16.66 18.74
CA ASP A 14 34.03 -16.64 19.68
C ASP A 14 34.95 -15.41 19.51
N LEU A 15 34.36 -14.22 19.36
CA LEU A 15 35.07 -12.93 19.20
C LEU A 15 35.79 -12.74 17.86
N PHE A 16 35.75 -13.71 16.95
CA PHE A 16 36.35 -13.61 15.61
C PHE A 16 35.27 -13.53 14.52
N ASP A 17 35.51 -12.66 13.55
CA ASP A 17 34.74 -12.62 12.31
C ASP A 17 35.27 -13.70 11.36
N CYS A 18 34.43 -14.70 11.09
CA CYS A 18 34.73 -15.82 10.19
C CYS A 18 33.91 -15.68 8.91
N LEU A 19 34.53 -15.92 7.75
CA LEU A 19 33.81 -16.04 6.49
C LEU A 19 33.41 -17.50 6.26
N VAL A 20 32.12 -17.75 6.06
CA VAL A 20 31.59 -19.10 5.82
C VAL A 20 30.88 -19.14 4.46
N ASN A 21 31.26 -20.11 3.64
CA ASN A 21 30.62 -20.34 2.35
C ASN A 21 29.34 -21.17 2.52
N ARG A 22 28.26 -20.69 1.92
CA ARG A 22 26.95 -21.34 1.83
C ARG A 22 26.68 -21.77 0.40
N PHE A 23 26.42 -23.04 0.23
CA PHE A 23 26.19 -23.66 -1.07
C PHE A 23 24.69 -23.82 -1.35
N PHE A 24 24.31 -23.49 -2.58
CA PHE A 24 22.95 -23.55 -3.09
C PHE A 24 22.93 -24.21 -4.45
N VAL A 25 21.84 -24.91 -4.74
CA VAL A 25 21.56 -25.44 -6.07
C VAL A 25 20.50 -24.55 -6.71
N LYS A 26 20.84 -23.91 -7.82
CA LYS A 26 19.94 -23.01 -8.55
C LYS A 26 19.06 -23.80 -9.51
N GLY A 27 17.75 -23.72 -9.28
CA GLY A 27 16.71 -24.25 -10.17
C GLY A 27 16.36 -23.31 -11.32
N GLN A 28 15.33 -23.71 -12.06
CA GLN A 28 14.67 -22.82 -13.01
C GLN A 28 13.95 -21.69 -12.25
N GLU A 29 13.75 -20.54 -12.90
CA GLU A 29 12.96 -19.42 -12.35
C GLU A 29 13.45 -18.90 -10.99
N SER A 30 14.76 -18.74 -10.84
CA SER A 30 15.37 -18.05 -9.68
C SER A 30 15.13 -18.69 -8.31
N ILE A 31 14.71 -19.97 -8.27
CA ILE A 31 14.56 -20.72 -7.02
C ILE A 31 15.90 -21.31 -6.59
N TYR A 32 16.23 -21.20 -5.31
CA TYR A 32 17.46 -21.74 -4.73
C TYR A 32 17.13 -22.85 -3.72
N TYR A 33 17.74 -24.01 -3.93
CA TYR A 33 17.62 -25.16 -3.03
C TYR A 33 18.86 -25.31 -2.18
N THR A 34 18.69 -25.71 -0.93
CA THR A 34 19.81 -25.95 -0.02
C THR A 34 19.47 -27.00 1.02
N TYR A 35 20.51 -27.64 1.53
CA TYR A 35 20.48 -28.62 2.60
C TYR A 35 21.46 -28.18 3.69
N ASN A 36 21.12 -28.48 4.95
CA ASN A 36 21.92 -28.11 6.13
C ASN A 36 22.38 -26.62 6.14
N ASN A 37 21.46 -25.71 5.76
CA ASN A 37 21.70 -24.27 5.62
C ASN A 37 22.92 -23.94 4.73
N GLY A 38 23.17 -24.75 3.69
CA GLY A 38 24.26 -24.56 2.74
C GLY A 38 25.64 -24.88 3.29
N LYS A 39 25.75 -25.50 4.47
CA LYS A 39 27.06 -25.95 4.98
C LYS A 39 27.50 -27.19 4.21
N LEU A 40 28.71 -27.14 3.68
CA LEU A 40 29.32 -28.32 3.07
C LEU A 40 29.86 -29.23 4.17
N ALA A 41 29.66 -30.54 4.01
CA ALA A 41 30.30 -31.52 4.87
C ALA A 41 31.81 -31.56 4.61
N ALA A 42 32.61 -31.95 5.62
CA ALA A 42 34.04 -32.16 5.46
C ALA A 42 34.33 -33.40 4.60
N ASP A 43 33.51 -34.45 4.76
CA ASP A 43 33.64 -35.68 4.00
C ASP A 43 33.13 -35.51 2.57
N PRO A 44 33.92 -35.84 1.53
CA PRO A 44 33.53 -35.62 0.14
C PRO A 44 32.23 -36.34 -0.27
N LYS A 45 32.00 -37.54 0.24
CA LYS A 45 30.78 -38.32 -0.07
C LYS A 45 29.53 -37.61 0.44
N LEU A 46 29.55 -37.21 1.71
CA LEU A 46 28.44 -36.49 2.33
C LEU A 46 28.28 -35.10 1.73
N ALA A 47 29.37 -34.46 1.33
CA ALA A 47 29.35 -33.18 0.62
C ALA A 47 28.57 -33.28 -0.71
N CYS A 48 28.76 -34.36 -1.47
CA CYS A 48 27.97 -34.63 -2.68
C CYS A 48 26.49 -34.88 -2.36
N GLU A 49 26.21 -35.70 -1.34
CA GLU A 49 24.83 -36.02 -0.91
C GLU A 49 24.04 -34.77 -0.49
N ASN A 50 24.68 -33.76 0.13
CA ASN A 50 24.02 -32.51 0.48
C ASN A 50 23.33 -31.84 -0.73
N PHE A 51 23.93 -31.89 -1.92
CA PHE A 51 23.34 -31.32 -3.13
C PHE A 51 22.16 -32.17 -3.62
N VAL A 52 22.24 -33.49 -3.51
CA VAL A 52 21.13 -34.40 -3.84
C VAL A 52 19.96 -34.17 -2.89
N ASN A 53 20.22 -34.12 -1.59
CA ASN A 53 19.23 -33.84 -0.55
C ASN A 53 18.57 -32.45 -0.71
N ALA A 54 19.31 -31.47 -1.24
CA ALA A 54 18.73 -30.17 -1.59
C ALA A 54 17.72 -30.29 -2.74
N LEU A 55 18.04 -31.09 -3.77
CA LEU A 55 17.15 -31.35 -4.91
C LEU A 55 15.92 -32.19 -4.53
N GLU A 56 16.04 -33.10 -3.55
CA GLU A 56 14.91 -33.85 -3.01
C GLU A 56 13.83 -32.96 -2.38
N ARG A 57 14.12 -31.69 -2.10
CA ARG A 57 13.11 -30.72 -1.60
C ARG A 57 12.24 -30.14 -2.71
N ILE A 58 12.59 -30.33 -3.98
CA ILE A 58 11.83 -29.78 -5.12
C ILE A 58 10.34 -30.15 -5.05
N PRO A 59 9.92 -31.41 -4.86
CA PRO A 59 8.51 -31.77 -4.82
C PRO A 59 7.74 -31.00 -3.73
N LYS A 60 8.36 -30.81 -2.56
CA LYS A 60 7.76 -30.07 -1.44
C LYS A 60 7.61 -28.58 -1.76
N VAL A 61 8.60 -28.00 -2.44
CA VAL A 61 8.55 -26.59 -2.88
C VAL A 61 7.47 -26.40 -3.94
N VAL A 62 7.35 -27.35 -4.88
CA VAL A 62 6.29 -27.36 -5.90
C VAL A 62 4.90 -27.38 -5.25
N GLU A 63 4.64 -28.34 -4.35
CA GLU A 63 3.34 -28.42 -3.65
C GLU A 63 2.99 -27.13 -2.90
N SER A 64 3.98 -26.51 -2.25
CA SER A 64 3.78 -25.25 -1.53
C SER A 64 3.36 -24.11 -2.47
N HIS A 65 4.05 -23.96 -3.60
CA HIS A 65 3.72 -22.91 -4.57
C HIS A 65 2.41 -23.18 -5.30
N GLU A 66 2.08 -24.44 -5.60
CA GLU A 66 0.78 -24.81 -6.17
C GLU A 66 -0.37 -24.45 -5.21
N LYS A 67 -0.19 -24.73 -3.92
CA LYS A 67 -1.16 -24.34 -2.89
C LYS A 67 -1.31 -22.83 -2.76
N GLU A 68 -0.21 -22.08 -2.86
CA GLU A 68 -0.24 -20.62 -2.88
C GLU A 68 -0.93 -20.09 -4.13
N MET A 69 -0.61 -20.64 -5.30
CA MET A 69 -1.23 -20.29 -6.58
C MET A 69 -2.74 -20.52 -6.54
N ALA A 70 -3.22 -21.62 -5.96
CA ALA A 70 -4.64 -21.88 -5.80
C ALA A 70 -5.35 -20.78 -4.97
N LYS A 71 -4.71 -20.28 -3.91
CA LYS A 71 -5.26 -19.16 -3.11
C LYS A 71 -5.28 -17.86 -3.92
N VAL A 72 -4.21 -17.59 -4.66
CA VAL A 72 -4.10 -16.40 -5.51
C VAL A 72 -5.17 -16.42 -6.60
N VAL A 73 -5.40 -17.57 -7.23
CA VAL A 73 -6.44 -17.74 -8.27
C VAL A 73 -7.83 -17.49 -7.70
N ALA A 74 -8.16 -18.09 -6.54
CA ALA A 74 -9.46 -17.86 -5.89
C ALA A 74 -9.67 -16.37 -5.55
N ASN A 75 -8.66 -15.71 -4.99
CA ASN A 75 -8.73 -14.30 -4.65
C ASN A 75 -8.82 -13.40 -5.89
N LYS A 76 -8.12 -13.76 -6.97
CA LYS A 76 -8.14 -13.02 -8.24
C LYS A 76 -9.57 -12.92 -8.78
N GLU A 77 -10.33 -14.00 -8.77
CA GLU A 77 -11.72 -14.01 -9.23
C GLU A 77 -12.59 -13.09 -8.37
N VAL A 78 -12.44 -13.15 -7.04
CA VAL A 78 -13.16 -12.27 -6.11
C VAL A 78 -12.85 -10.80 -6.40
N TYR A 79 -11.57 -10.44 -6.53
CA TYR A 79 -11.18 -9.06 -6.81
C TYR A 79 -11.63 -8.58 -8.19
N THR A 80 -11.56 -9.46 -9.20
CA THR A 80 -12.03 -9.15 -10.55
C THR A 80 -13.54 -8.90 -10.54
N ASN A 81 -14.31 -9.72 -9.81
CA ASN A 81 -15.75 -9.53 -9.66
C ASN A 81 -16.08 -8.23 -8.93
N ILE A 82 -15.34 -7.88 -7.88
CA ILE A 82 -15.54 -6.62 -7.16
C ILE A 82 -15.22 -5.42 -8.07
N ALA A 83 -14.12 -5.47 -8.82
CA ALA A 83 -13.72 -4.38 -9.71
C ALA A 83 -14.70 -4.18 -10.87
N ASN A 84 -15.26 -5.27 -11.40
CA ASN A 84 -16.24 -5.21 -12.49
C ASN A 84 -17.67 -5.01 -11.99
N SER A 85 -17.94 -5.19 -10.69
CA SER A 85 -19.27 -4.98 -10.15
C SER A 85 -19.62 -3.50 -10.16
N SER A 86 -20.77 -3.16 -10.77
CA SER A 86 -21.35 -1.83 -10.64
C SER A 86 -21.89 -1.64 -9.24
N TRP A 87 -21.75 -0.42 -8.70
CA TRP A 87 -22.26 -0.13 -7.37
C TRP A 87 -23.79 -0.06 -7.43
N LYS A 88 -24.48 -0.90 -6.63
CA LYS A 88 -25.95 -1.04 -6.68
C LYS A 88 -26.73 0.27 -6.49
N LYS A 89 -26.11 1.27 -5.87
CA LYS A 89 -26.71 2.59 -5.60
C LYS A 89 -26.19 3.68 -6.54
N GLU A 90 -25.39 3.33 -7.54
CA GLU A 90 -24.83 4.31 -8.47
C GLU A 90 -25.93 5.06 -9.22
N ASP A 91 -26.96 4.35 -9.72
CA ASP A 91 -28.06 4.96 -10.46
C ASP A 91 -28.96 5.83 -9.56
N GLU A 92 -29.23 5.36 -8.33
CA GLU A 92 -29.98 6.14 -7.31
C GLU A 92 -29.20 7.41 -6.93
N LEU A 93 -27.90 7.29 -6.67
CA LEU A 93 -27.04 8.43 -6.36
C LEU A 93 -26.94 9.39 -7.54
N ARG A 94 -26.90 8.89 -8.78
CA ARG A 94 -26.91 9.71 -10.00
C ARG A 94 -28.21 10.49 -10.10
N SER A 95 -29.34 9.84 -9.81
CA SER A 95 -30.68 10.44 -9.83
C SER A 95 -30.84 11.52 -8.75
N LEU A 96 -30.42 11.24 -7.51
CA LEU A 96 -30.44 12.21 -6.41
C LEU A 96 -29.53 13.40 -6.69
N LYS A 97 -28.35 13.18 -7.30
CA LYS A 97 -27.48 14.28 -7.73
C LYS A 97 -28.13 15.16 -8.80
N SER A 98 -28.83 14.58 -9.77
CA SER A 98 -29.56 15.37 -10.76
C SER A 98 -30.72 16.15 -10.13
N GLU A 99 -31.49 15.54 -9.23
CA GLU A 99 -32.60 16.21 -8.54
C GLU A 99 -32.11 17.37 -7.68
N ALA A 100 -31.02 17.17 -6.92
CA ALA A 100 -30.40 18.23 -6.13
C ALA A 100 -29.95 19.41 -7.02
N ALA A 101 -29.32 19.13 -8.17
CA ALA A 101 -28.90 20.17 -9.11
C ALA A 101 -30.10 20.93 -9.72
N GLU A 102 -31.22 20.25 -9.97
CA GLU A 102 -32.46 20.90 -10.42
C GLU A 102 -33.07 21.79 -9.34
N LEU A 103 -33.09 21.32 -8.09
CA LEU A 103 -33.54 22.12 -6.95
C LEU A 103 -32.66 23.34 -6.75
N ASP A 104 -31.33 23.19 -6.82
CA ASP A 104 -30.39 24.31 -6.75
C ASP A 104 -30.66 25.33 -7.86
N ARG A 105 -30.90 24.89 -9.11
CA ARG A 105 -31.28 25.79 -10.20
C ARG A 105 -32.60 26.50 -9.93
N LYS A 106 -33.62 25.80 -9.42
CA LYS A 106 -34.93 26.38 -9.09
C LYS A 106 -34.81 27.41 -7.95
N ILE A 107 -34.01 27.10 -6.93
CA ILE A 107 -33.74 28.02 -5.82
C ILE A 107 -33.03 29.26 -6.36
N ALA A 108 -31.98 29.10 -7.17
CA ALA A 108 -31.26 30.22 -7.78
C ALA A 108 -32.18 31.09 -8.65
N LEU A 109 -33.08 30.49 -9.44
CA LEU A 109 -34.05 31.23 -10.27
C LEU A 109 -35.15 31.92 -9.44
N THR A 110 -35.55 31.34 -8.31
CA THR A 110 -36.56 31.91 -7.41
C THR A 110 -35.96 33.05 -6.57
N LEU A 111 -34.70 32.93 -6.20
CA LEU A 111 -33.94 33.97 -5.48
C LEU A 111 -33.36 35.02 -6.43
N ALA A 112 -33.26 34.74 -7.73
CA ALA A 112 -32.95 35.76 -8.72
C ALA A 112 -34.03 36.84 -8.66
N PRO A 113 -33.68 38.12 -8.40
CA PRO A 113 -34.65 39.19 -8.36
C PRO A 113 -35.47 39.21 -9.66
N PRO A 114 -36.78 39.48 -9.63
CA PRO A 114 -37.57 39.57 -10.84
C PRO A 114 -36.93 40.63 -11.74
N GLU A 115 -36.40 40.20 -12.90
CA GLU A 115 -35.93 41.14 -13.91
C GLU A 115 -37.13 41.98 -14.37
N GLU A 116 -37.21 43.19 -13.83
CA GLU A 116 -37.95 44.26 -14.46
C GLU A 116 -37.34 44.45 -15.84
N LYS A 117 -38.14 44.15 -16.86
CA LYS A 117 -37.98 44.70 -18.20
C LYS A 117 -37.80 46.22 -18.09
N LYS A 118 -36.57 46.72 -18.18
CA LYS A 118 -36.31 48.12 -18.48
C LYS A 118 -35.14 48.22 -19.45
N GLU A 119 -35.54 48.56 -20.66
CA GLU A 119 -34.72 49.12 -21.72
C GLU A 119 -33.87 50.28 -21.19
N ASP A 120 -32.61 50.28 -21.65
CA ASP A 120 -31.68 51.39 -21.88
C ASP A 120 -31.56 52.58 -20.89
N VAL A 121 -30.28 52.89 -20.64
CA VAL A 121 -29.62 54.23 -20.59
C VAL A 121 -28.83 54.52 -19.31
N GLN A 122 -27.52 54.25 -19.43
CA GLN A 122 -26.35 55.11 -19.10
C GLN A 122 -26.15 55.71 -17.70
N GLN A 123 -24.97 55.39 -17.14
CA GLN A 123 -23.93 56.28 -16.58
C GLN A 123 -24.28 57.16 -15.36
N VAL A 124 -23.46 57.43 -14.34
CA VAL A 124 -22.04 57.23 -13.94
C VAL A 124 -21.97 57.78 -12.49
N GLY A 125 -21.06 57.28 -11.63
CA GLY A 125 -20.49 58.14 -10.56
C GLY A 125 -20.28 57.53 -9.16
N ILE A 126 -19.11 56.94 -8.95
CA ILE A 126 -18.12 57.19 -7.87
C ILE A 126 -18.56 57.08 -6.37
N GLU A 127 -18.00 56.03 -5.74
CA GLU A 127 -17.32 55.95 -4.42
C GLU A 127 -17.96 56.58 -3.16
N GLU A 128 -18.33 55.76 -2.17
CA GLU A 128 -17.56 55.66 -0.90
C GLU A 128 -18.01 54.48 -0.02
N ASP A 129 -17.00 53.95 0.64
CA ASP A 129 -16.84 52.86 1.60
C ASP A 129 -17.94 52.70 2.68
N LEU A 130 -18.28 51.44 3.03
CA LEU A 130 -18.52 50.95 4.40
C LEU A 130 -18.82 49.43 4.36
N GLN A 131 -17.77 48.61 4.34
CA GLN A 131 -17.83 47.18 4.71
C GLN A 131 -17.01 46.95 5.98
N PRO A 132 -17.59 46.49 7.11
CA PRO A 132 -16.79 45.91 8.17
C PRO A 132 -16.34 44.48 7.78
N PRO A 133 -15.11 44.09 8.15
CA PRO A 133 -14.43 42.92 7.60
C PRO A 133 -14.88 41.63 8.27
N ILE A 134 -15.25 40.62 7.47
CA ILE A 134 -15.43 39.25 7.96
C ILE A 134 -14.05 38.60 8.11
N THR A 135 -13.27 39.02 9.11
CA THR A 135 -12.06 38.30 9.54
C THR A 135 -12.33 37.56 10.85
N ALA A 136 -12.96 36.40 10.71
CA ALA A 136 -12.92 35.22 11.59
C ALA A 136 -13.92 34.26 10.91
N TYR A 137 -13.54 33.22 10.17
CA TYR A 137 -12.76 32.07 10.60
C TYR A 137 -12.15 31.38 9.37
N GLU A 138 -10.99 31.82 8.89
CA GLU A 138 -10.14 30.95 8.06
C GLU A 138 -8.69 31.15 8.47
N ARG A 139 -8.25 30.26 9.37
CA ARG A 139 -6.84 30.06 9.63
C ARG A 139 -6.46 28.62 9.27
N GLN A 140 -5.97 28.51 8.04
CA GLN A 140 -4.80 27.73 7.61
C GLN A 140 -4.90 26.19 7.62
N THR A 141 -5.14 25.63 6.43
CA THR A 141 -4.16 24.67 5.89
C THR A 141 -3.43 25.36 4.74
N LYS A 142 -2.14 25.66 4.93
CA LYS A 142 -1.28 26.13 3.85
C LYS A 142 -0.89 24.93 3.01
N LEU A 143 -1.06 25.01 1.69
CA LEU A 143 -0.13 24.37 0.77
C LEU A 143 0.11 25.30 -0.43
N SER A 144 1.27 25.94 -0.38
CA SER A 144 1.85 26.68 -1.49
C SER A 144 2.37 25.68 -2.52
N SER A 145 1.99 25.91 -3.77
CA SER A 145 2.53 25.32 -4.99
C SER A 145 4.02 25.59 -5.17
N THR A 146 4.76 24.65 -5.78
CA THR A 146 5.67 24.96 -6.91
C THR A 146 6.13 23.70 -7.65
N THR A 147 5.88 23.72 -8.97
CA THR A 147 6.69 23.20 -10.10
C THR A 147 7.19 21.76 -10.16
N SER A 148 6.86 21.16 -11.30
CA SER A 148 7.26 19.87 -11.87
C SER A 148 8.76 19.57 -11.82
N THR A 149 9.13 18.35 -11.46
CA THR A 149 10.22 17.58 -12.09
C THR A 149 9.90 16.09 -12.00
N SER A 150 9.92 15.45 -13.16
CA SER A 150 9.80 14.01 -13.38
C SER A 150 10.97 13.26 -12.75
N THR A 151 10.72 12.28 -11.88
CA THR A 151 11.55 11.07 -11.78
C THR A 151 10.76 9.92 -11.16
N ILE A 152 10.74 8.79 -11.87
CA ILE A 152 10.17 7.49 -11.50
C ILE A 152 11.01 6.89 -10.36
N PRO A 153 10.39 6.26 -9.34
CA PRO A 153 11.09 5.23 -8.57
C PRO A 153 10.43 3.87 -8.75
N ASP A 154 11.26 2.91 -9.16
CA ASP A 154 10.99 1.48 -9.10
C ASP A 154 10.60 1.05 -7.68
N ASN A 155 9.54 0.25 -7.57
CA ASN A 155 9.20 -0.47 -6.35
C ASN A 155 9.20 -1.98 -6.63
N PRO A 156 10.08 -2.76 -6.00
CA PRO A 156 9.86 -4.17 -5.77
C PRO A 156 9.52 -4.42 -4.29
N LEU A 157 8.29 -4.85 -4.01
CA LEU A 157 7.94 -5.48 -2.75
C LEU A 157 7.95 -7.01 -2.94
N SER A 158 8.79 -7.71 -2.20
CA SER A 158 8.34 -8.61 -1.13
C SER A 158 9.48 -9.47 -0.57
N ALA A 159 9.61 -9.48 0.75
CA ALA A 159 9.83 -10.70 1.54
C ALA A 159 9.72 -10.34 3.04
N GLN A 160 8.69 -10.86 3.70
CA GLN A 160 8.73 -11.09 5.14
C GLN A 160 8.76 -12.60 5.39
N ASN A 161 9.78 -13.04 6.13
CA ASN A 161 9.71 -14.21 7.00
C ASN A 161 10.62 -13.94 8.21
N GLU A 162 10.07 -14.24 9.38
CA GLU A 162 10.43 -13.94 10.76
C GLU A 162 11.73 -14.63 11.22
N ASN A 163 12.47 -14.07 12.19
CA ASN A 163 12.37 -14.45 13.61
C ASN A 163 13.46 -13.77 14.47
N GLN A 164 13.14 -13.66 15.77
CA GLN A 164 13.69 -12.86 16.87
C GLN A 164 15.19 -13.04 17.20
N GLN A 165 15.86 -11.96 17.66
CA GLN A 165 16.46 -11.85 19.02
C GLN A 165 17.09 -10.45 19.31
N ASN A 166 16.43 -9.68 20.20
CA ASN A 166 16.93 -8.90 21.37
C ASN A 166 18.16 -7.94 21.29
N ILE A 167 17.99 -6.68 21.76
CA ILE A 167 18.72 -5.97 22.86
C ILE A 167 18.42 -4.44 22.79
N ILE A 168 17.54 -3.87 23.63
CA ILE A 168 17.69 -3.17 24.94
C ILE A 168 17.66 -1.62 24.83
N ASP A 169 16.82 -1.05 25.71
CA ASP A 169 16.71 0.33 26.22
C ASP A 169 16.08 1.45 25.36
N GLN A 170 14.77 1.61 25.51
CA GLN A 170 14.22 2.93 25.81
C GLN A 170 13.01 2.83 26.74
N LYS A 171 13.14 3.50 27.88
CA LYS A 171 12.10 3.71 28.89
C LYS A 171 11.27 4.90 28.44
N ASP A 172 10.04 4.67 27.99
CA ASP A 172 9.05 5.73 27.84
C ASP A 172 7.63 5.23 28.12
N MET A 173 6.84 6.12 28.72
CA MET A 173 5.69 5.84 29.55
C MET A 173 4.44 5.51 28.72
N THR A 174 3.82 4.35 28.94
CA THR A 174 2.53 4.01 28.30
C THR A 174 1.36 4.61 29.08
N SER A 175 0.76 5.67 28.53
CA SER A 175 -0.59 6.11 28.88
C SER A 175 -1.62 5.16 28.27
N ASN A 176 -2.30 4.35 29.08
CA ASN A 176 -3.42 3.52 28.63
C ASN A 176 -4.71 4.35 28.68
N THR A 177 -5.19 4.81 27.52
CA THR A 177 -6.54 5.38 27.38
C THR A 177 -7.49 4.32 26.80
N ILE A 178 -8.48 3.91 27.60
CA ILE A 178 -9.53 2.98 27.20
C ILE A 178 -10.66 3.79 26.57
N VAL A 179 -10.91 3.60 25.28
CA VAL A 179 -12.06 4.18 24.57
C VAL A 179 -13.21 3.17 24.56
N ALA A 180 -14.30 3.47 25.26
CA ALA A 180 -15.52 2.66 25.26
C ALA A 180 -16.33 2.88 23.97
N LYS A 181 -16.84 1.80 23.37
CA LYS A 181 -17.72 1.84 22.18
C LYS A 181 -19.14 2.29 22.56
N PRO A 182 -19.79 3.18 21.78
CA PRO A 182 -21.17 3.58 22.03
C PRO A 182 -22.16 2.48 21.63
N LYS A 183 -23.15 2.22 22.48
CA LYS A 183 -24.30 1.36 22.20
C LYS A 183 -25.39 2.20 21.51
N TRP A 184 -25.79 1.81 20.31
CA TRP A 184 -26.96 2.35 19.65
C TRP A 184 -28.17 1.50 20.05
N ARG A 185 -29.24 2.12 20.56
CA ARG A 185 -30.52 1.44 20.73
C ARG A 185 -31.31 1.56 19.43
N MET A 186 -31.94 0.46 19.02
CA MET A 186 -32.97 0.43 17.98
C MET A 186 -34.26 1.09 18.46
#